data_AF-A0A7R9V9I1-F1
#
_entry.id   AF-A0A7R9V9I1-F1
#
_cell.length_a   1.000
_cell.length_b   1.000
_cell.length_c   1.000
_cell.angle_alpha   90.00
_cell.angle_beta   90.00
_cell.angle_gamma   90.00
#
_symmetry.space_group_name_H-M   'P 1'
#
loop_
_entity.id
_entity.type
_entity.pdbx_description
1 polymer ?
#
loop_
_entity_poly.entity_id
_entity_poly.type
_entity_poly.pdbx_seq_one_letter_code
_entity_poly.pdbx_strand_id
1 'polypeptide(L)'
;VSVSRFRQHCPKPTPPLVPPSLPARAQLLVSAGWDHTIQVWDARLNRSVRSIFGPYMCGDALDLRGGKVLAGSWRHTNPLELWDLGSSQLLTRLPFYQPEQDACKVYAAKFGRGTLDKFIVAGGSGSTPCMKVFSENGELLGTQLLSSPCYSLDTVGLSDARLVSVCCSAEVHVLDMSKPS
;
A
#
# COMPACT_ATOMS: atom_id res chain seq x y z
N VAL A 1 7.48 -6.08 7.10
CA VAL A 1 6.15 -6.11 7.75
C VAL A 1 5.85 -7.54 8.18
N SER A 2 5.51 -7.78 9.45
CA SER A 2 5.28 -9.13 9.99
C SER A 2 4.07 -9.79 9.33
N VAL A 3 4.31 -10.82 8.51
CA VAL A 3 3.27 -11.73 8.05
C VAL A 3 3.00 -12.72 9.17
N SER A 4 2.17 -12.32 10.13
CA SER A 4 1.64 -13.27 11.12
C SER A 4 0.49 -14.02 10.44
N ARG A 5 0.76 -15.23 9.93
CA ARG A 5 -0.28 -16.16 9.44
C ARG A 5 -1.24 -16.49 10.59
N PHE A 6 -2.36 -15.78 10.69
CA PHE A 6 -3.53 -16.32 11.36
C PHE A 6 -4.29 -17.16 10.34
N ARG A 7 -4.01 -18.47 10.31
CA ARG A 7 -4.90 -19.44 9.64
C ARG A 7 -6.18 -19.50 10.46
N GLN A 8 -7.31 -19.05 9.93
CA GLN A 8 -8.61 -19.50 10.41
C GLN A 8 -9.62 -19.62 9.27
N HIS A 9 -10.48 -20.63 9.43
CA HIS A 9 -11.53 -21.07 8.53
C HIS A 9 -12.53 -19.94 8.26
N CYS A 10 -12.60 -19.45 7.00
CA CYS A 10 -13.57 -18.43 6.58
C CYS A 10 -14.99 -19.04 6.54
N PRO A 11 -15.93 -18.63 7.42
CA PRO A 11 -17.35 -18.91 7.21
C PRO A 11 -17.90 -17.95 6.13
N LYS A 12 -18.96 -18.38 5.45
CA LYS A 12 -19.63 -17.65 4.35
C LYS A 12 -20.01 -16.19 4.72
N PRO A 13 -20.18 -15.29 3.74
CA PRO A 13 -20.46 -13.88 3.99
C PRO A 13 -21.79 -13.70 4.71
N THR A 14 -21.78 -13.17 5.92
CA THR A 14 -22.96 -12.62 6.61
C THR A 14 -23.14 -11.15 6.27
N PRO A 15 -24.39 -10.66 6.11
CA PRO A 15 -24.68 -9.25 5.79
C PRO A 15 -24.14 -8.29 6.86
N PRO A 16 -23.88 -7.02 6.51
CA PRO A 16 -23.17 -6.10 7.40
C PRO A 16 -24.05 -5.72 8.60
N LEU A 17 -23.65 -6.19 9.79
CA LEU A 17 -24.04 -5.55 11.04
C LEU A 17 -23.24 -4.25 11.13
N VAL A 18 -23.93 -3.11 11.10
CA VAL A 18 -23.32 -1.79 11.33
C VAL A 18 -22.65 -1.83 12.71
N PRO A 19 -21.31 -1.79 12.81
CA PRO A 19 -20.67 -1.84 14.12
C PRO A 19 -20.89 -0.50 14.84
N PRO A 20 -20.99 -0.51 16.18
CA PRO A 20 -20.97 0.72 16.96
C PRO A 20 -19.70 1.52 16.64
N SER A 21 -19.81 2.85 16.71
CA SER A 21 -18.69 3.77 16.48
C SER A 21 -17.46 3.31 17.26
N LEU A 22 -16.36 3.10 16.54
CA LEU A 22 -15.14 2.54 17.13
C LEU A 22 -14.62 3.48 18.23
N PRO A 23 -14.31 2.98 19.42
CA PRO A 23 -13.72 3.80 20.46
C PRO A 23 -12.35 4.30 20.01
N ALA A 24 -12.01 5.53 20.39
CA ALA A 24 -10.82 6.29 19.99
C ALA A 24 -9.45 5.67 20.37
N ARG A 25 -9.43 4.41 20.85
CA ARG A 25 -8.23 3.61 21.18
C ARG A 25 -8.33 2.15 20.73
N ALA A 26 -9.11 1.85 19.68
CA ALA A 26 -9.09 0.52 19.09
C ALA A 26 -7.68 0.22 18.54
N GLN A 27 -7.04 -0.83 19.06
CA GLN A 27 -5.78 -1.35 18.52
C GLN A 27 -6.11 -2.13 17.25
N LEU A 28 -6.25 -1.39 16.16
CA LEU A 28 -6.59 -1.99 14.87
C LEU A 28 -5.34 -2.58 14.22
N LEU A 29 -5.47 -3.83 13.77
CA LEU A 29 -4.51 -4.48 12.89
C LEU A 29 -5.13 -4.59 11.49
N VAL A 30 -4.31 -4.52 10.46
CA VAL A 30 -4.77 -4.68 9.08
C VAL A 30 -3.86 -5.69 8.39
N SER A 31 -4.46 -6.65 7.70
CA SER A 31 -3.75 -7.66 6.92
C SER A 31 -4.37 -7.78 5.55
N ALA A 32 -3.58 -8.16 4.56
CA ALA A 32 -4.09 -8.42 3.22
C ALA A 32 -3.24 -9.49 2.52
N GLY A 33 -3.82 -10.14 1.52
CA GLY A 33 -3.14 -11.23 0.82
C GLY A 33 -3.77 -11.60 -0.50
N TRP A 34 -3.57 -12.86 -0.89
CA TRP A 34 -3.98 -13.42 -2.18
C TRP A 34 -5.45 -13.85 -2.20
N ASP A 35 -6.20 -13.64 -1.11
CA ASP A 35 -7.62 -13.95 -1.03
C ASP A 35 -8.53 -12.82 -1.53
N HIS A 36 -7.94 -11.79 -2.17
CA HIS A 36 -8.62 -10.58 -2.64
C HIS A 36 -9.27 -9.76 -1.52
N THR A 37 -8.77 -9.88 -0.29
CA THR A 37 -9.31 -9.13 0.84
C THR A 37 -8.23 -8.39 1.63
N ILE A 38 -8.62 -7.24 2.14
CA ILE A 38 -7.96 -6.58 3.26
C ILE A 38 -8.87 -6.79 4.47
N GLN A 39 -8.34 -7.41 5.51
CA GLN A 39 -9.04 -7.68 6.77
C GLN A 39 -8.59 -6.66 7.81
N VAL A 40 -9.57 -6.10 8.53
CA VAL A 40 -9.35 -5.18 9.65
C VAL A 40 -9.77 -5.89 10.92
N TRP A 41 -8.86 -5.93 11.88
CA TRP A 41 -9.00 -6.65 13.14
C TRP A 41 -8.98 -5.64 14.28
N ASP A 42 -9.85 -5.84 15.27
CA ASP A 42 -9.66 -5.21 16.58
C ASP A 42 -8.90 -6.22 17.44
N ALA A 43 -7.69 -5.89 17.90
CA ALA A 43 -6.86 -6.81 18.67
C ALA A 43 -7.51 -7.29 19.99
N ARG A 44 -8.58 -6.62 20.43
CA ARG A 44 -9.37 -7.00 21.61
C ARG A 44 -10.44 -8.05 21.30
N LEU A 45 -10.73 -8.27 20.01
CA LEU A 45 -11.77 -9.17 19.53
C LEU A 45 -11.12 -10.34 18.76
N ASN A 46 -11.67 -11.54 18.92
CA ASN A 46 -11.17 -12.75 18.24
C ASN A 46 -11.73 -12.90 16.81
N ARG A 47 -12.04 -11.80 16.13
CA ARG A 47 -12.60 -11.82 14.77
C ARG A 47 -12.26 -10.55 14.00
N SER A 48 -12.26 -10.66 12.67
CA SER A 48 -12.26 -9.50 11.79
C SER A 48 -13.50 -8.65 12.07
N VAL A 49 -13.31 -7.34 12.19
CA VAL A 49 -14.39 -6.38 12.40
C VAL A 49 -14.90 -5.80 11.08
N ARG A 50 -14.06 -5.79 10.04
CA ARG A 50 -14.37 -5.29 8.69
C ARG A 50 -13.49 -5.95 7.64
N SER A 51 -14.01 -6.00 6.41
CA SER A 51 -13.27 -6.48 5.24
C SER A 51 -13.45 -5.53 4.06
N ILE A 52 -12.38 -5.25 3.35
CA ILE A 52 -12.38 -4.55 2.04
C ILE A 52 -12.11 -5.61 0.97
N PHE A 53 -12.97 -5.69 -0.03
CA PHE A 53 -12.90 -6.68 -1.09
C PHE A 53 -12.32 -6.10 -2.37
N GLY A 54 -11.56 -6.91 -3.09
CA GLY A 54 -11.00 -6.57 -4.39
C GLY A 54 -9.48 -6.64 -4.40
N PRO A 55 -8.76 -5.85 -3.58
CA PRO A 55 -7.30 -5.74 -3.65
C PRO A 55 -6.63 -7.12 -3.57
N TYR A 56 -5.82 -7.44 -4.59
CA TYR A 56 -5.12 -8.72 -4.70
C TYR A 56 -3.65 -8.50 -4.35
N MET A 57 -3.30 -8.67 -3.08
CA MET A 57 -2.04 -8.17 -2.54
C MET A 57 -0.93 -9.20 -2.70
N CYS A 58 0.16 -8.80 -3.34
CA CYS A 58 1.39 -9.58 -3.45
C CYS A 58 2.55 -8.72 -2.98
N GLY A 59 3.19 -9.07 -1.86
CA GLY A 59 4.37 -8.37 -1.37
C GLY A 59 4.08 -7.30 -0.31
N ASP A 60 5.00 -6.33 -0.20
CA ASP A 60 5.05 -5.32 0.84
C ASP A 60 4.32 -4.03 0.45
N ALA A 61 3.08 -4.18 -0.01
CA ALA A 61 2.29 -3.11 -0.61
C ALA A 61 1.08 -2.65 0.21
N LEU A 62 0.97 -3.11 1.47
CA LEU A 62 -0.02 -2.63 2.43
C LEU A 62 0.65 -1.64 3.40
N ASP A 63 0.06 -0.46 3.57
CA ASP A 63 0.52 0.52 4.56
C ASP A 63 -0.65 1.32 5.14
N LEU A 64 -0.48 1.86 6.35
CA LEU A 64 -1.50 2.58 7.11
C LEU A 64 -1.00 3.94 7.54
N ARG A 65 -1.83 4.97 7.37
CA ARG A 65 -1.55 6.30 7.92
C ARG A 65 -2.81 7.11 8.15
N GLY A 66 -2.97 7.65 9.35
CA GLY A 66 -4.03 8.64 9.65
C GLY A 66 -5.44 8.16 9.29
N GLY A 67 -5.73 6.87 9.49
CA GLY A 67 -7.02 6.28 9.12
C GLY A 67 -7.17 5.92 7.63
N LYS A 68 -6.13 6.09 6.81
CA LYS A 68 -6.10 5.64 5.41
C LYS A 68 -5.35 4.31 5.28
N VAL A 69 -5.79 3.48 4.33
CA VAL A 69 -5.14 2.23 3.91
C VAL A 69 -4.63 2.39 2.49
N LEU A 70 -3.33 2.22 2.29
CA LEU A 70 -2.71 2.11 0.98
C LEU A 70 -2.62 0.64 0.59
N ALA A 71 -3.12 0.30 -0.60
CA ALA A 71 -3.16 -1.06 -1.09
C ALA A 71 -2.61 -1.14 -2.52
N GLY A 72 -1.42 -1.72 -2.68
CA GLY A 72 -0.84 -2.10 -3.96
C GLY A 72 -1.12 -3.56 -4.33
N SER A 73 -1.83 -3.77 -5.43
CA SER A 73 -2.32 -5.04 -5.91
C SER A 73 -1.60 -5.54 -7.16
N TRP A 74 -1.54 -6.86 -7.30
CA TRP A 74 -1.11 -7.58 -8.49
C TRP A 74 -2.25 -7.73 -9.51
N ARG A 75 -2.94 -6.63 -9.82
CA ARG A 75 -4.01 -6.59 -10.82
C ARG A 75 -3.60 -5.72 -12.01
N HIS A 76 -4.18 -6.00 -13.17
CA HIS A 76 -3.95 -5.19 -14.36
C HIS A 76 -4.67 -3.85 -14.30
N THR A 77 -5.85 -3.81 -13.68
CA THR A 77 -6.65 -2.61 -13.52
C THR A 77 -6.57 -2.11 -12.09
N ASN A 78 -6.33 -0.80 -11.94
CA ASN A 78 -6.30 -0.10 -10.66
C ASN A 78 -5.42 -0.83 -9.60
N PRO A 79 -4.12 -0.99 -9.88
CA PRO A 79 -3.24 -1.74 -8.99
C PRO A 79 -2.84 -0.95 -7.76
N LEU A 80 -3.15 0.34 -7.64
CA LEU A 80 -2.81 1.13 -6.46
C LEU A 80 -4.03 1.92 -6.00
N GLU A 81 -4.53 1.59 -4.82
CA GLU A 81 -5.78 2.13 -4.29
C GLU A 81 -5.58 2.68 -2.87
N LEU A 82 -6.29 3.75 -2.56
CA LEU A 82 -6.33 4.38 -1.25
C LEU A 82 -7.74 4.23 -0.69
N TRP A 83 -7.85 3.74 0.54
CA TRP A 83 -9.12 3.45 1.20
C TRP A 83 -9.22 4.16 2.54
N ASP A 84 -10.44 4.48 2.95
CA ASP A 84 -10.74 4.96 4.28
C ASP A 84 -10.92 3.75 5.22
N LEU A 85 -10.12 3.67 6.29
CA LEU A 85 -10.15 2.56 7.24
C LEU A 85 -11.47 2.52 8.04
N GLY A 86 -12.05 3.68 8.33
CA GLY A 86 -13.26 3.81 9.15
C GLY A 86 -14.52 3.32 8.43
N SER A 87 -14.73 3.78 7.20
CA SER A 87 -15.89 3.48 6.37
C SER A 87 -15.66 2.29 5.42
N SER A 88 -14.41 1.86 5.25
CA SER A 88 -14.01 0.84 4.25
C SER A 88 -14.36 1.24 2.81
N GLN A 89 -14.51 2.54 2.55
CA GLN A 89 -14.80 3.08 1.24
C GLN A 89 -13.51 3.41 0.48
N LEU A 90 -13.56 3.22 -0.83
CA LEU A 90 -12.49 3.63 -1.73
C LEU A 90 -12.43 5.17 -1.76
N LEU A 91 -11.28 5.73 -1.42
CA LEU A 91 -11.04 7.18 -1.49
C LEU A 91 -10.60 7.58 -2.89
N THR A 92 -9.58 6.91 -3.43
CA THR A 92 -9.06 7.21 -4.76
C THR A 92 -8.25 6.04 -5.33
N ARG A 93 -8.05 6.07 -6.64
CA ARG A 93 -7.19 5.16 -7.38
C ARG A 93 -6.01 5.97 -7.91
N LEU A 94 -4.81 5.53 -7.58
CA LEU A 94 -3.60 6.23 -8.01
C LEU A 94 -3.27 5.78 -9.44
N PRO A 95 -2.93 6.71 -10.35
CA PRO A 95 -2.65 6.41 -11.76
C PRO A 95 -1.26 5.75 -11.91
N PHE A 96 -1.13 4.53 -11.39
CA PHE A 96 0.10 3.75 -11.47
C PHE A 96 0.28 3.15 -12.87
N TYR A 97 -0.82 2.79 -13.53
CA TYR A 97 -0.84 2.36 -14.94
C TYR A 97 -1.07 3.54 -15.87
N GLN A 98 -0.39 3.55 -17.02
CA GLN A 98 -0.73 4.40 -18.16
C GLN A 98 -1.12 3.48 -19.34
N PRO A 99 -2.19 3.78 -20.10
CA PRO A 99 -2.73 2.94 -21.19
C PRO A 99 -1.73 2.35 -22.17
N GLU A 100 -0.59 3.02 -22.35
CA GLU A 100 0.44 2.73 -23.33
C GLU A 100 1.58 1.85 -22.77
N GLN A 101 1.64 1.64 -21.46
CA GLN A 101 2.68 0.84 -20.80
C GLN A 101 2.08 -0.44 -20.27
N ASP A 102 2.71 -1.58 -20.55
CA ASP A 102 2.25 -2.90 -20.09
C ASP A 102 1.96 -2.94 -18.59
N ALA A 103 1.03 -3.80 -18.19
CA ALA A 103 0.44 -3.79 -16.85
C ALA A 103 1.49 -4.00 -15.75
N CYS A 104 1.96 -2.90 -15.14
CA CYS A 104 2.87 -2.95 -14.01
C CYS A 104 2.11 -3.36 -12.75
N LYS A 105 2.51 -4.49 -12.18
CA LYS A 105 1.93 -5.10 -10.99
C LYS A 105 2.67 -4.59 -9.76
N VAL A 106 1.96 -3.97 -8.83
CA VAL A 106 2.56 -3.33 -7.66
C VAL A 106 2.96 -4.41 -6.64
N TYR A 107 4.23 -4.40 -6.22
CA TYR A 107 4.74 -5.29 -5.17
C TYR A 107 5.08 -4.56 -3.88
N ALA A 108 5.35 -3.25 -3.96
CA ALA A 108 5.73 -2.46 -2.82
C ALA A 108 5.07 -1.08 -2.89
N ALA A 109 4.52 -0.64 -1.77
CA ALA A 109 3.88 0.66 -1.64
C ALA A 109 3.95 1.12 -0.19
N LYS A 110 4.34 2.38 0.03
CA LYS A 110 4.46 2.99 1.36
C LYS A 110 4.02 4.45 1.33
N PHE A 111 3.37 4.86 2.41
CA PHE A 111 3.31 6.26 2.77
C PHE A 111 4.68 6.72 3.24
N GLY A 112 5.12 7.90 2.79
CA GLY A 112 6.35 8.50 3.27
C GLY A 112 6.34 8.71 4.78
N ARG A 113 7.53 8.71 5.38
CA ARG A 113 7.74 8.89 6.83
C ARG A 113 8.44 10.22 7.13
N GLY A 114 8.17 10.78 8.31
CA GLY A 114 8.75 12.05 8.75
C GLY A 114 8.54 13.18 7.74
N THR A 115 9.60 13.84 7.28
CA THR A 115 9.48 14.95 6.30
C THR A 115 8.98 14.54 4.91
N LEU A 116 8.83 13.24 4.65
CA LEU A 116 8.28 12.70 3.40
C LEU A 116 6.79 12.31 3.53
N ASP A 117 6.14 12.59 4.66
CA ASP A 117 4.74 12.25 4.91
C ASP A 117 3.77 12.75 3.83
N LYS A 118 4.04 13.84 3.13
CA LYS A 118 3.19 14.28 2.02
C LYS A 118 3.26 13.42 0.75
N PHE A 119 4.08 12.36 0.75
CA PHE A 119 4.30 11.52 -0.42
C PHE A 119 3.82 10.08 -0.22
N ILE A 120 3.51 9.43 -1.34
CA ILE A 120 3.32 7.98 -1.46
C ILE A 120 4.34 7.48 -2.47
N VAL A 121 5.03 6.38 -2.16
CA VAL A 121 5.98 5.74 -3.06
C VAL A 121 5.48 4.33 -3.37
N ALA A 122 5.47 3.95 -4.63
CA ALA A 122 5.09 2.62 -5.06
C ALA A 122 6.02 2.10 -6.17
N GLY A 123 6.22 0.79 -6.20
CA GLY A 123 7.04 0.12 -7.20
C GLY A 123 6.54 -1.30 -7.45
N GLY A 124 6.95 -1.86 -8.58
CA GLY A 124 6.48 -3.16 -9.02
C GLY A 124 7.24 -3.75 -10.19
N SER A 125 6.65 -4.76 -10.81
CA SER A 125 7.14 -5.36 -12.06
C SER A 125 6.23 -5.05 -13.22
N GLY A 126 6.80 -4.75 -14.37
CA GLY A 126 6.11 -4.67 -15.65
C GLY A 126 7.15 -4.67 -16.77
N SER A 127 6.71 -4.44 -18.00
CA SER A 127 7.63 -4.32 -19.15
C SER A 127 8.57 -3.12 -19.01
N THR A 128 8.17 -2.10 -18.25
CA THR A 128 8.99 -0.97 -17.84
C THR A 128 9.03 -0.87 -16.30
N PRO A 129 9.95 -1.59 -15.64
CA PRO A 129 10.05 -1.54 -14.19
C PRO A 129 10.36 -0.10 -13.74
N CYS A 130 9.56 0.39 -12.80
CA CYS A 130 9.66 1.75 -12.31
C CYS A 130 9.22 1.88 -10.86
N MET A 131 9.73 2.93 -10.23
CA MET A 131 9.20 3.49 -9.00
C MET A 131 8.43 4.76 -9.34
N LYS A 132 7.24 4.92 -8.76
CA LYS A 132 6.43 6.12 -8.90
C LYS A 132 6.24 6.80 -7.55
N VAL A 133 6.29 8.12 -7.57
CA VAL A 133 6.05 8.98 -6.42
C VAL A 133 4.78 9.77 -6.66
N PHE A 134 3.89 9.77 -5.68
CA PHE A 134 2.62 10.47 -5.72
C PHE A 134 2.52 11.46 -4.56
N SER A 135 1.68 12.47 -4.72
CA SER A 135 1.22 13.30 -3.60
C SER A 135 0.31 12.49 -2.68
N GLU A 136 0.07 12.99 -1.47
CA GLU A 136 -0.88 12.37 -0.53
C GLU A 136 -2.33 12.30 -1.04
N ASN A 137 -2.65 13.12 -2.05
CA ASN A 137 -3.94 13.14 -2.73
C ASN A 137 -4.01 12.18 -3.92
N GLY A 138 -2.88 11.53 -4.25
CA GLY A 138 -2.79 10.52 -5.31
C GLY A 138 -2.40 11.06 -6.68
N GLU A 139 -1.93 12.31 -6.79
CA GLU A 139 -1.42 12.86 -8.04
C GLU A 139 -0.01 12.34 -8.31
N LEU A 140 0.28 11.95 -9.55
CA LEU A 140 1.61 11.47 -9.93
C LEU A 140 2.58 12.65 -9.99
N LEU A 141 3.64 12.60 -9.18
CA LEU A 141 4.68 13.64 -9.11
C LEU A 141 5.92 13.28 -9.90
N GLY A 142 6.25 11.98 -9.98
CA GLY A 142 7.46 11.54 -10.66
C GLY A 142 7.49 10.04 -10.91
N THR A 143 8.24 9.65 -11.93
CA THR A 143 8.52 8.26 -12.27
C THR A 143 10.02 8.09 -12.43
N GLN A 144 10.60 7.17 -11.67
CA GLN A 144 11.99 6.75 -11.78
C GLN A 144 12.03 5.38 -12.46
N LEU A 145 12.68 5.30 -13.63
CA LEU A 145 12.92 4.02 -14.29
C LEU A 145 13.97 3.22 -13.51
N LEU A 146 13.74 1.91 -13.45
CA LEU A 146 14.63 0.96 -12.77
C LEU A 146 15.20 -0.02 -13.81
N SER A 147 16.36 -0.59 -13.51
CA SER A 147 16.97 -1.67 -14.30
C SER A 147 16.24 -3.01 -14.13
N SER A 148 15.45 -3.15 -13.07
CA SER A 148 14.78 -4.39 -12.66
C SER A 148 13.53 -4.11 -11.81
N PRO A 149 12.61 -5.07 -11.68
CA PRO A 149 11.43 -4.92 -10.83
C PRO A 149 11.74 -4.55 -9.39
N CYS A 150 10.89 -3.69 -8.81
CA CYS A 150 10.93 -3.35 -7.40
C CYS A 150 10.11 -4.37 -6.59
N TYR A 151 10.73 -4.98 -5.58
CA TYR A 151 10.10 -5.99 -4.72
C TYR A 151 9.79 -5.48 -3.31
N SER A 152 10.57 -4.52 -2.81
CA SER A 152 10.36 -3.89 -1.52
C SER A 152 10.91 -2.45 -1.56
N LEU A 153 10.30 -1.58 -0.77
CA LEU A 153 10.75 -0.20 -0.63
C LEU A 153 10.54 0.27 0.79
N ASP A 154 11.36 1.22 1.22
CA ASP A 154 11.21 1.92 2.48
C ASP A 154 11.58 3.39 2.32
N THR A 155 11.06 4.24 3.21
CA THR A 155 11.23 5.68 3.14
C THR A 155 11.63 6.24 4.50
N VAL A 156 12.60 7.14 4.51
CA VAL A 156 13.06 7.82 5.71
C VAL A 156 13.16 9.32 5.42
N GLY A 157 12.33 10.11 6.08
CA GLY A 157 12.39 11.58 6.03
C GLY A 157 12.82 12.16 7.37
N LEU A 158 14.09 12.51 7.48
CA LEU A 158 14.68 13.29 8.59
C LEU A 158 14.87 14.75 8.15
N SER A 159 15.23 15.63 9.07
CA SER A 159 15.52 17.04 8.75
C SER A 159 16.57 17.19 7.64
N ASP A 160 17.59 16.33 7.68
CA ASP A 160 18.80 16.46 6.86
C ASP A 160 18.90 15.36 5.79
N ALA A 161 17.98 14.39 5.79
CA ALA A 161 18.03 13.24 4.89
C ALA A 161 16.63 12.83 4.46
N ARG A 162 16.42 12.73 3.14
CA ARG A 162 15.15 12.28 2.56
C ARG A 162 15.44 11.12 1.63
N LEU A 163 15.43 9.92 2.16
CA LEU A 163 15.89 8.74 1.45
C LEU A 163 14.72 7.83 1.11
N VAL A 164 14.75 7.28 -0.10
CA VAL A 164 13.92 6.17 -0.52
C VAL A 164 14.84 5.03 -0.92
N SER A 165 14.77 3.91 -0.20
CA SER A 165 15.48 2.70 -0.57
C SER A 165 14.55 1.79 -1.37
N VAL A 166 15.01 1.32 -2.52
CA VAL A 166 14.27 0.42 -3.42
C VAL A 166 15.09 -0.83 -3.61
N CYS A 167 14.55 -1.98 -3.21
CA CYS A 167 15.16 -3.28 -3.46
C CYS A 167 14.66 -3.85 -4.78
N CYS A 168 15.60 -4.08 -5.69
CA CYS A 168 15.42 -4.75 -6.96
C CYS A 168 16.02 -6.17 -6.90
N SER A 169 16.04 -6.87 -8.04
CA SER A 169 16.54 -8.26 -8.14
C SER A 169 17.96 -8.45 -7.59
N ALA A 170 18.93 -7.67 -8.08
CA ALA A 170 20.34 -7.79 -7.69
C ALA A 170 20.91 -6.50 -7.07
N GLU A 171 20.10 -5.47 -6.93
CA GLU A 171 20.54 -4.11 -6.59
C GLU A 171 19.62 -3.49 -5.55
N VAL A 172 20.19 -2.64 -4.70
CA VAL A 172 19.42 -1.74 -3.82
C VAL A 172 19.75 -0.31 -4.23
N HIS A 173 18.75 0.42 -4.70
CA HIS A 173 18.91 1.85 -5.01
C HIS A 173 18.54 2.67 -3.79
N VAL A 174 19.39 3.62 -3.41
CA VAL A 174 19.08 4.62 -2.39
C VAL A 174 18.99 5.97 -3.09
N LEU A 175 17.77 6.51 -3.14
CA LEU A 175 17.45 7.75 -3.82
C LEU A 175 17.35 8.87 -2.80
N ASP A 176 18.09 9.95 -3.02
CA ASP A 176 18.05 11.15 -2.20
C ASP A 176 17.06 12.17 -2.79
N MET A 177 15.94 12.33 -2.11
CA MET A 177 14.86 13.25 -2.43
C MET A 177 15.07 14.65 -1.83
N SER A 178 16.23 14.93 -1.23
CA SER A 178 16.58 16.27 -0.74
C SER A 178 17.03 17.22 -1.85
N LYS A 179 17.57 16.66 -2.95
CA LYS A 179 18.08 17.43 -4.08
C LYS A 179 17.06 17.39 -5.22
N PRO A 180 16.70 18.54 -5.83
CA PRO A 180 15.98 18.51 -7.10
C PRO A 180 16.86 17.83 -8.16
N SER A 181 16.25 16.91 -8.92
CA SER A 181 16.86 16.24 -10.08
C SER A 181 17.11 17.22 -11.23
#